data_AF-A0A8J6K8D6-F1
#
_entry.id   AF-A0A8J6K8D6-F1
#
_cell.length_a   1.000
_cell.length_b   1.000
_cell.length_c   1.000
_cell.angle_alpha   90.00
_cell.angle_beta   90.00
_cell.angle_gamma   90.00
#
_symmetry.space_group_name_H-M   'P 1'
#
loop_
_entity.id
_entity.type
_entity.pdbx_description
1 polymer ?
#
loop_
_entity_poly.entity_id
_entity_poly.type
_entity_poly.pdbx_seq_one_letter_code
_entity_poly.pdbx_strand_id
1 'polypeptide(L)'
;MGAVTDDEVIRKRLLIDGDGAGDDRKINLMVKSFIKWCNSGSQEDGYSQYQRMLSSLSQCSFSMGKTLLVHDMNLREMENYEKIYSDIESSITAAHEKISECKKQILQAKRIRKNRQEYDALAKVIQHHPDRHETLKYVISVQLVFPLLSPCPLKGFYTFAVTLFIAPVHLMQKT
;
A
#
# COMPACT_ATOMS: atom_id res chain seq x y z
N MET A 1 -19.54 44.96 8.53
CA MET A 1 -20.06 44.24 7.34
C MET A 1 -19.16 43.04 7.13
N GLY A 2 -19.61 41.84 7.49
CA GLY A 2 -18.83 40.61 7.31
C GLY A 2 -18.79 40.24 5.83
N ALA A 3 -17.62 39.92 5.32
CA ALA A 3 -17.44 39.42 3.96
C ALA A 3 -18.22 38.09 3.85
N VAL A 4 -19.24 38.08 2.99
CA VAL A 4 -19.96 36.87 2.63
C VAL A 4 -18.93 35.90 2.04
N THR A 5 -18.76 34.73 2.65
CA THR A 5 -17.82 33.72 2.17
C THR A 5 -18.32 33.12 0.86
N ASP A 6 -17.42 32.68 -0.03
CA ASP A 6 -17.81 32.10 -1.34
C ASP A 6 -18.84 30.98 -1.19
N ASP A 7 -18.74 30.17 -0.13
CA ASP A 7 -19.72 29.13 0.22
C ASP A 7 -21.13 29.69 0.51
N GLU A 8 -21.23 30.86 1.13
CA GLU A 8 -22.52 31.53 1.34
C GLU A 8 -23.09 32.08 0.03
N VAL A 9 -22.23 32.59 -0.86
CA VAL A 9 -22.65 33.06 -2.19
C VAL A 9 -23.15 31.90 -3.03
N ILE A 10 -22.42 30.78 -3.04
CA ILE A 10 -22.77 29.55 -3.78
C ILE A 10 -24.08 28.97 -3.23
N ARG A 11 -24.23 28.85 -1.90
CA ARG A 11 -25.50 28.43 -1.29
C ARG A 11 -26.67 29.31 -1.69
N LYS A 12 -26.51 30.64 -1.62
CA LYS A 12 -27.57 31.58 -2.00
C LYS A 12 -27.93 31.47 -3.48
N ARG A 13 -26.94 31.28 -4.36
CA ARG A 13 -27.19 31.10 -5.80
C ARG A 13 -27.96 29.81 -6.07
N LEU A 14 -27.53 28.71 -5.45
CA LEU A 14 -28.22 27.41 -5.55
C LEU A 14 -29.63 27.44 -4.97
N LEU A 15 -29.89 28.24 -3.93
CA LEU A 15 -31.23 28.41 -3.35
C LEU A 15 -32.15 29.32 -4.19
N ILE A 16 -31.58 30.26 -4.95
CA ILE A 16 -32.35 31.14 -5.85
C ILE A 16 -32.68 30.42 -7.16
N ASP A 17 -31.73 29.66 -7.71
CA ASP A 17 -31.89 28.90 -8.96
C ASP A 17 -32.50 27.49 -8.73
N GLY A 18 -32.44 26.99 -7.50
CA GLY A 18 -32.93 25.67 -7.09
C GLY A 18 -34.37 25.70 -6.63
N ASP A 19 -35.27 25.29 -7.53
CA ASP A 19 -36.53 24.57 -7.25
C ASP A 19 -37.66 25.30 -6.49
N GLY A 20 -37.39 26.39 -5.76
CA GLY A 20 -38.40 27.03 -4.88
C GLY A 20 -39.38 27.98 -5.58
N ALA A 21 -38.94 28.72 -6.60
CA ALA A 21 -39.77 29.75 -7.23
C ALA A 21 -40.72 29.20 -8.32
N GLY A 22 -40.39 28.05 -8.91
CA GLY A 22 -41.16 27.44 -9.98
C GLY A 22 -42.39 26.69 -9.47
N ASP A 23 -42.19 25.82 -8.48
CA ASP A 23 -43.25 24.94 -7.99
C ASP A 23 -44.20 25.66 -7.03
N ASP A 24 -43.71 26.55 -6.15
CA ASP A 24 -44.59 27.44 -5.37
C ASP A 24 -45.50 28.28 -6.28
N ARG A 25 -44.94 28.83 -7.37
CA ARG A 25 -45.72 29.57 -8.37
C ARG A 25 -46.76 28.67 -9.05
N LYS A 26 -46.43 27.44 -9.43
CA LYS A 26 -47.37 26.49 -10.05
C LYS A 26 -48.50 26.12 -9.07
N ILE A 27 -48.17 25.82 -7.81
CA ILE A 27 -49.15 25.50 -6.77
C ILE A 27 -50.07 26.70 -6.54
N ASN A 28 -49.52 27.91 -6.42
CA ASN A 28 -50.30 29.14 -6.27
C ASN A 28 -51.22 29.41 -7.47
N LEU A 29 -50.78 29.12 -8.71
CA LEU A 29 -51.61 29.24 -9.91
C LEU A 29 -52.73 28.18 -9.95
N MET A 30 -52.44 26.95 -9.53
CA MET A 30 -53.42 25.88 -9.41
C MET A 30 -54.52 26.24 -8.39
N VAL A 31 -54.14 26.75 -7.21
CA VAL A 31 -55.08 27.20 -6.17
C VAL A 31 -55.98 28.34 -6.68
N LYS A 32 -55.41 29.33 -7.38
CA LYS A 32 -56.20 30.41 -8.00
C LYS A 32 -57.16 29.89 -9.07
N SER A 33 -56.73 28.92 -9.88
CA SER A 33 -57.57 28.27 -10.89
C SER A 33 -58.73 27.49 -10.26
N PHE A 34 -58.48 26.83 -9.13
CA PHE A 34 -59.51 26.13 -8.35
C PHE A 34 -60.57 27.08 -7.80
N ILE A 35 -60.15 28.18 -7.16
CA ILE A 35 -61.09 29.18 -6.64
C ILE A 35 -61.93 29.76 -7.78
N LYS A 36 -61.32 30.05 -8.94
CA LYS A 36 -62.05 30.56 -10.11
C LYS A 36 -63.07 29.55 -10.64
N TRP A 37 -62.69 28.28 -10.70
CA TRP A 37 -63.57 27.20 -11.16
C TRP A 37 -64.79 27.04 -10.25
N CYS A 38 -64.62 27.08 -8.92
CA CYS A 38 -65.73 27.02 -7.96
C CYS A 38 -66.76 28.16 -8.12
N ASN A 39 -66.32 29.31 -8.64
CA ASN A 39 -67.17 30.50 -8.84
C ASN A 39 -67.67 30.64 -10.29
N SER A 40 -67.43 29.65 -11.16
CA SER A 40 -67.83 29.71 -12.58
C SER A 40 -69.22 29.09 -12.80
N GLY A 41 -70.14 29.85 -13.41
CA GLY A 41 -71.55 29.46 -13.59
C GLY A 41 -71.88 28.74 -14.90
N SER A 42 -70.90 28.52 -15.79
CA SER A 42 -71.08 27.86 -17.10
C SER A 42 -70.54 26.42 -17.07
N GLN A 43 -71.36 25.46 -17.48
CA GLN A 43 -71.07 24.03 -17.41
C GLN A 43 -69.98 23.58 -18.40
N GLU A 44 -69.86 24.23 -19.57
CA GLU A 44 -68.92 23.86 -20.63
C GLU A 44 -67.50 24.41 -20.38
N ASP A 45 -67.40 25.68 -19.95
CA ASP A 45 -66.15 26.30 -19.51
C ASP A 45 -65.61 25.70 -18.20
N GLY A 46 -66.50 25.17 -17.36
CA GLY A 46 -66.15 24.46 -16.14
C GLY A 46 -65.38 23.17 -16.41
N TYR A 47 -65.79 22.39 -17.42
CA TYR A 47 -65.14 21.10 -17.70
C TYR A 47 -63.70 21.27 -18.23
N SER A 48 -63.48 22.23 -19.12
CA SER A 48 -62.14 22.50 -19.67
C SER A 48 -61.17 23.02 -18.59
N GLN A 49 -61.65 23.87 -17.68
CA GLN A 49 -60.86 24.34 -16.53
C GLN A 49 -60.52 23.21 -15.56
N TYR A 50 -61.47 22.32 -15.29
CA TYR A 50 -61.25 21.14 -14.46
C TYR A 50 -60.13 20.23 -15.01
N GLN A 51 -60.15 19.93 -16.31
CA GLN A 51 -59.09 19.13 -16.95
C GLN A 51 -57.71 19.80 -16.86
N ARG A 52 -57.64 21.13 -17.01
CA ARG A 52 -56.38 21.88 -16.83
C ARG A 52 -55.86 21.79 -15.38
N MET A 53 -56.74 21.85 -14.39
CA MET A 53 -56.36 21.68 -12.98
C MET A 53 -55.82 20.28 -12.70
N LEU A 54 -56.47 19.24 -13.21
CA LEU A 54 -55.98 17.86 -13.07
C LEU A 54 -54.59 17.68 -13.70
N SER A 55 -54.37 18.26 -14.88
CA SER A 55 -53.06 18.24 -15.53
C SER A 55 -51.99 18.97 -14.70
N SER A 56 -52.31 20.14 -14.16
CA SER A 56 -51.43 20.90 -13.28
C SER A 56 -51.09 20.15 -11.99
N LEU A 57 -52.07 19.46 -11.39
CA LEU A 57 -51.88 18.64 -10.20
C LEU A 57 -50.94 17.47 -10.49
N SER A 58 -51.14 16.77 -11.61
CA SER A 58 -50.27 15.68 -12.05
C SER A 58 -48.81 16.14 -12.23
N GLN A 59 -48.60 17.31 -12.82
CA GLN A 59 -47.26 17.90 -12.97
C GLN A 59 -46.61 18.26 -11.61
N CYS A 60 -47.38 18.78 -10.66
CA CYS A 60 -46.86 19.08 -9.31
C CYS A 60 -46.45 17.79 -8.59
N SER A 61 -47.28 16.75 -8.66
CA SER A 61 -46.97 15.44 -8.07
C SER A 61 -45.73 14.80 -8.71
N PHE A 62 -45.57 14.92 -10.03
CA PHE A 62 -44.39 14.44 -10.74
C PHE A 62 -43.12 15.20 -10.33
N SER A 63 -43.19 16.53 -10.24
CA SER A 63 -42.08 17.38 -9.80
C SER A 63 -41.61 16.99 -8.39
N MET A 64 -42.56 16.85 -7.46
CA MET A 64 -42.29 16.37 -6.09
C MET A 64 -41.56 15.01 -6.09
N GLY A 65 -42.06 14.05 -6.87
CA GLY A 65 -41.42 12.73 -6.99
C GLY A 65 -39.99 12.82 -7.54
N LYS A 66 -39.76 13.69 -8.53
CA LYS A 66 -38.43 13.93 -9.09
C LYS A 66 -37.47 14.50 -8.04
N THR A 67 -37.89 15.47 -7.24
CA THR A 67 -37.05 16.08 -6.20
C THR A 67 -36.62 15.05 -5.15
N LEU A 68 -37.51 14.13 -4.76
CA LEU A 68 -37.15 13.02 -3.85
C LEU A 68 -36.10 12.08 -4.45
N LEU A 69 -36.23 11.74 -5.74
CA LEU A 69 -35.25 10.88 -6.42
C LEU A 69 -33.89 11.57 -6.58
N VAL A 70 -33.88 12.86 -6.89
CA VAL A 70 -32.64 13.65 -6.96
C VAL A 70 -31.99 13.75 -5.59
N HIS A 71 -32.76 13.93 -4.52
CA HIS A 71 -32.25 13.93 -3.16
C HIS A 71 -31.62 12.57 -2.79
N ASP A 72 -32.30 11.46 -3.06
CA ASP A 72 -31.76 10.12 -2.82
C ASP A 72 -30.46 9.87 -3.62
N MET A 73 -30.44 10.28 -4.88
CA MET A 73 -29.24 10.22 -5.71
C MET A 73 -28.10 11.03 -5.08
N ASN A 74 -28.36 12.25 -4.60
CA ASN A 74 -27.35 13.09 -3.96
C ASN A 74 -26.79 12.44 -2.69
N LEU A 75 -27.63 11.79 -1.87
CA LEU A 75 -27.17 11.06 -0.69
C LEU A 75 -26.22 9.92 -1.05
N ARG A 76 -26.59 9.10 -2.05
CA ARG A 76 -25.73 8.02 -2.56
C ARG A 76 -24.40 8.55 -3.10
N GLU A 77 -24.43 9.71 -3.75
CA GLU A 77 -23.22 10.34 -4.25
C GLU A 77 -22.33 10.92 -3.14
N MET A 78 -22.91 11.43 -2.05
CA MET A 78 -22.15 11.79 -0.86
C MET A 78 -21.44 10.58 -0.25
N GLU A 79 -22.14 9.46 -0.07
CA GLU A 79 -21.55 8.21 0.44
C GLU A 79 -20.41 7.71 -0.47
N ASN A 80 -20.59 7.82 -1.78
CA ASN A 80 -19.57 7.47 -2.76
C ASN A 80 -18.31 8.35 -2.61
N TYR A 81 -18.48 9.67 -2.43
CA TYR A 81 -17.35 10.57 -2.20
C TYR A 81 -16.62 10.28 -0.89
N GLU A 82 -17.33 9.96 0.19
CA GLU A 82 -16.72 9.56 1.46
C GLU A 82 -15.90 8.28 1.30
N LYS A 83 -16.42 7.31 0.54
CA LYS A 83 -15.70 6.07 0.25
C LYS A 83 -14.42 6.32 -0.56
N ILE A 84 -14.52 7.12 -1.63
CA ILE A 84 -13.35 7.49 -2.44
C ILE A 84 -12.30 8.20 -1.59
N TYR A 85 -12.72 9.08 -0.68
CA TYR A 85 -11.83 9.76 0.23
C TYR A 85 -11.06 8.78 1.13
N SER A 86 -11.77 7.86 1.78
CA SER A 86 -11.17 6.80 2.61
C SER A 86 -10.22 5.91 1.81
N ASP A 87 -10.57 5.54 0.57
CA ASP A 87 -9.73 4.72 -0.29
C ASP A 87 -8.42 5.44 -0.68
N ILE A 88 -8.50 6.75 -0.94
CA ILE A 88 -7.32 7.59 -1.21
C ILE A 88 -6.41 7.65 0.01
N GLU A 89 -6.95 7.90 1.21
CA GLU A 89 -6.15 7.93 2.46
C GLU A 89 -5.46 6.60 2.75
N SER A 90 -6.17 5.49 2.55
CA SER A 90 -5.62 4.14 2.68
C SER A 90 -4.49 3.90 1.68
N SER A 91 -4.68 4.27 0.41
CA SER A 91 -3.66 4.16 -0.63
C SER A 91 -2.41 4.99 -0.32
N ILE A 92 -2.58 6.22 0.17
CA ILE A 92 -1.46 7.08 0.61
C ILE A 92 -0.68 6.42 1.74
N THR A 93 -1.38 5.88 2.74
CA THR A 93 -0.77 5.19 3.88
C THR A 93 0.03 3.98 3.43
N ALA A 94 -0.55 3.14 2.56
CA ALA A 94 0.13 1.98 1.99
C ALA A 94 1.35 2.37 1.14
N ALA A 95 1.28 3.48 0.40
CA ALA A 95 2.42 3.99 -0.36
C ALA A 95 3.57 4.44 0.56
N HIS A 96 3.27 5.14 1.66
CA HIS A 96 4.27 5.52 2.66
C HIS A 96 4.94 4.30 3.30
N GLU A 97 4.18 3.26 3.62
CA GLU A 97 4.73 2.02 4.16
C GLU A 97 5.68 1.34 3.15
N LYS A 98 5.27 1.23 1.88
CA LYS A 98 6.13 0.69 0.81
C LYS A 98 7.42 1.48 0.65
N ILE A 99 7.36 2.82 0.72
CA ILE A 99 8.56 3.67 0.66
C ILE A 99 9.48 3.38 1.85
N SER A 100 8.94 3.25 3.06
CA SER A 100 9.70 2.92 4.27
C SER A 100 10.41 1.58 4.12
N GLU A 101 9.71 0.58 3.62
CA GLU A 101 10.27 -0.76 3.40
C GLU A 101 11.35 -0.77 2.31
N CYS A 102 11.10 -0.14 1.17
CA CYS A 102 12.10 0.01 0.11
C CYS A 102 13.39 0.69 0.60
N LYS A 103 13.28 1.69 1.49
CA LYS A 103 14.46 2.33 2.10
C LYS A 103 15.28 1.33 2.92
N LYS A 104 14.64 0.48 3.73
CA LYS A 104 15.33 -0.57 4.51
C LYS A 104 16.03 -1.56 3.59
N GLN A 105 15.34 -2.03 2.56
CA GLN A 105 15.88 -2.97 1.58
C GLN A 105 17.10 -2.40 0.84
N ILE A 106 17.06 -1.12 0.44
CA ILE A 106 18.21 -0.45 -0.18
C ILE A 106 19.42 -0.42 0.78
N LEU A 107 19.22 -0.10 2.05
CA LEU A 107 20.31 -0.08 3.04
C LEU A 107 20.92 -1.47 3.23
N GLN A 108 20.08 -2.51 3.29
CA GLN A 108 20.55 -3.89 3.37
C GLN A 108 21.32 -4.31 2.12
N ALA A 109 20.80 -4.01 0.92
CA ALA A 109 21.47 -4.31 -0.34
C ALA A 109 22.83 -3.60 -0.47
N LYS A 110 22.93 -2.33 -0.03
CA LYS A 110 24.20 -1.60 0.04
C LYS A 110 25.21 -2.28 0.97
N ARG A 111 24.75 -2.75 2.15
CA ARG A 111 25.60 -3.48 3.10
C ARG A 111 26.13 -4.78 2.47
N ILE A 112 25.24 -5.58 1.87
CA ILE A 112 25.63 -6.84 1.21
C ILE A 112 26.66 -6.57 0.11
N ARG A 113 26.44 -5.54 -0.72
CA ARG A 113 27.39 -5.14 -1.77
C ARG A 113 28.76 -4.78 -1.20
N LYS A 114 28.81 -4.01 -0.10
CA LYS A 114 30.07 -3.66 0.57
C LYS A 114 30.80 -4.90 1.07
N ASN A 115 30.09 -5.78 1.78
CA ASN A 115 30.67 -7.03 2.28
C ASN A 115 31.23 -7.88 1.13
N ARG A 116 30.50 -7.99 0.01
CA ARG A 116 30.97 -8.72 -1.18
C ARG A 116 32.28 -8.14 -1.74
N GLN A 117 32.39 -6.81 -1.81
CA GLN A 117 33.62 -6.16 -2.24
C GLN A 117 34.80 -6.43 -1.29
N GLU A 118 34.54 -6.44 0.02
CA GLU A 118 35.56 -6.79 1.03
C GLU A 118 36.01 -8.25 0.88
N TYR A 119 35.08 -9.19 0.68
CA TYR A 119 35.42 -10.59 0.41
C TYR A 119 36.21 -10.78 -0.89
N ASP A 120 35.81 -10.11 -1.97
CA ASP A 120 36.52 -10.19 -3.26
C ASP A 120 37.94 -9.61 -3.13
N ALA A 121 38.12 -8.52 -2.36
CA ALA A 121 39.44 -7.95 -2.10
C ALA A 121 40.34 -8.91 -1.31
N LEU A 122 39.82 -9.53 -0.25
CA LEU A 122 40.56 -10.53 0.53
C LEU A 122 40.89 -11.77 -0.32
N ALA A 123 39.95 -12.26 -1.12
CA ALA A 123 40.17 -13.40 -2.01
C ALA A 123 41.31 -13.13 -3.01
N LYS A 124 41.38 -11.92 -3.58
CA LYS A 124 42.50 -11.52 -4.44
C LYS A 124 43.83 -11.56 -3.71
N VAL A 125 43.92 -11.06 -2.48
CA VAL A 125 45.17 -11.13 -1.69
C VAL A 125 45.55 -12.60 -1.43
N ILE A 126 44.60 -13.44 -1.05
CA ILE A 126 44.84 -14.87 -0.80
C ILE A 126 45.37 -15.58 -2.05
N GLN A 127 44.87 -15.23 -3.25
CA GLN A 127 45.34 -15.80 -4.51
C GLN A 127 46.82 -15.50 -4.84
N HIS A 128 47.44 -14.49 -4.21
CA HIS A 128 48.88 -14.24 -4.37
C HIS A 128 49.75 -15.21 -3.56
N HIS A 129 49.16 -15.92 -2.58
CA HIS A 129 49.86 -16.92 -1.79
C HIS A 129 49.78 -18.30 -2.45
N PRO A 130 50.80 -19.16 -2.26
CA PRO A 130 50.82 -20.49 -2.87
C PRO A 130 49.67 -21.35 -2.35
N ASP A 131 49.26 -22.31 -3.18
CA ASP A 131 48.17 -23.22 -2.82
C ASP A 131 48.50 -23.97 -1.51
N ARG A 132 47.50 -24.01 -0.63
CA ARG A 132 47.64 -24.58 0.71
C ARG A 132 47.97 -26.07 0.64
N HIS A 133 47.37 -26.80 -0.29
CA HIS A 133 47.52 -28.25 -0.37
C HIS A 133 48.91 -28.62 -0.88
N GLU A 134 49.42 -27.87 -1.86
CA GLU A 134 50.79 -28.01 -2.34
C GLU A 134 51.83 -27.63 -1.26
N THR A 135 51.59 -26.54 -0.53
CA THR A 135 52.45 -26.16 0.60
C THR A 135 52.47 -27.24 1.69
N LEU A 136 51.34 -27.87 1.99
CA LEU A 136 51.25 -28.98 2.95
C LEU A 136 52.04 -30.21 2.50
N LYS A 137 51.93 -30.60 1.21
CA LYS A 137 52.74 -31.71 0.66
C LYS A 137 54.24 -31.44 0.79
N TYR A 138 54.67 -30.21 0.49
CA TYR A 138 56.07 -29.80 0.65
C TYR A 138 56.52 -29.85 2.12
N VAL A 139 55.72 -29.35 3.06
CA VAL A 139 56.05 -29.42 4.48
C VAL A 139 56.16 -30.88 4.95
N ILE A 140 55.22 -31.75 4.56
CA ILE A 140 55.25 -33.18 4.92
C ILE A 140 56.51 -33.85 4.34
N SER A 141 56.85 -33.57 3.08
CA SER A 141 58.05 -34.16 2.46
C SER A 141 59.33 -33.67 3.13
N VAL A 142 59.46 -32.38 3.43
CA VAL A 142 60.58 -31.84 4.20
C VAL A 142 60.65 -32.44 5.60
N GLN A 143 59.52 -32.61 6.27
CA GLN A 143 59.45 -33.18 7.63
C GLN A 143 59.80 -34.68 7.67
N LEU A 144 59.55 -35.42 6.59
CA LEU A 144 60.02 -36.81 6.43
C LEU A 144 61.52 -36.90 6.15
N VAL A 145 62.09 -35.92 5.44
CA VAL A 145 63.52 -35.88 5.08
C VAL A 145 64.38 -35.27 6.20
N PHE A 146 63.82 -34.42 7.05
CA PHE A 146 64.52 -33.75 8.16
C PHE A 146 65.21 -34.72 9.14
N PRO A 147 64.61 -35.85 9.57
CA PRO A 147 65.29 -36.88 10.38
C PRO A 147 66.45 -37.58 9.67
N LEU A 148 66.48 -37.56 8.34
CA LEU A 148 67.54 -38.16 7.52
C LEU A 148 68.73 -37.20 7.34
N LEU A 149 68.48 -35.87 7.38
CA LEU A 149 69.49 -34.83 7.25
C LEU A 149 70.02 -34.31 8.59
N SER A 150 69.32 -34.50 9.70
CA SER A 150 69.89 -34.23 11.02
C SER A 150 71.10 -35.16 11.22
N PRO A 151 72.32 -34.65 11.41
CA PRO A 151 73.40 -35.49 11.88
C PRO A 151 73.01 -35.91 13.30
N CYS A 152 72.46 -37.11 13.46
CA CYS A 152 72.49 -37.77 14.75
C CYS A 152 73.95 -38.19 14.99
N PRO A 153 74.71 -37.56 15.91
CA PRO A 153 75.44 -38.40 16.83
C PRO A 153 74.32 -39.05 17.65
N LEU A 154 74.01 -40.32 17.38
CA LEU A 154 73.12 -41.23 18.13
C LEU A 154 72.28 -42.12 17.18
N LYS A 155 72.89 -42.66 16.12
CA LYS A 155 72.43 -43.94 15.53
C LYS A 155 72.54 -45.13 16.51
N GLY A 156 72.96 -44.91 17.75
CA GLY A 156 73.04 -45.91 18.82
C GLY A 156 71.90 -45.90 19.85
N PHE A 157 70.97 -44.94 19.85
CA PHE A 157 69.90 -44.87 20.89
C PHE A 157 68.47 -44.97 20.34
N TYR A 158 68.22 -44.65 19.07
CA TYR A 158 66.84 -44.60 18.57
C TYR A 158 66.21 -45.97 18.27
N THR A 159 67.02 -47.02 18.08
CA THR A 159 66.50 -48.39 17.94
C THR A 159 65.96 -48.94 19.27
N PHE A 160 66.32 -48.35 20.41
CA PHE A 160 65.85 -48.80 21.72
C PHE A 160 64.54 -48.13 22.18
N ALA A 161 64.22 -46.95 21.65
CA ALA A 161 63.01 -46.21 22.05
C ALA A 161 61.77 -46.57 21.22
N VAL A 162 61.93 -46.92 19.93
CA VAL A 162 60.80 -47.22 19.05
C VAL A 162 60.17 -48.59 19.34
N THR A 163 60.92 -49.53 19.89
CA THR A 163 60.40 -50.83 20.38
C THR A 163 59.76 -50.77 21.76
N LEU A 164 60.03 -49.72 22.57
CA LEU A 164 59.44 -49.60 23.91
C LEU A 164 58.16 -48.74 23.98
N PHE A 165 57.85 -47.95 22.96
CA PHE A 165 56.70 -47.03 22.98
C PHE A 165 55.60 -47.31 21.94
N ILE A 166 55.76 -48.35 21.10
CA ILE A 166 54.73 -48.79 20.14
C ILE A 166 54.22 -50.17 20.53
N ALA A 167 53.51 -50.23 21.66
CA ALA A 167 52.44 -51.18 21.98
C ALA A 167 51.73 -50.73 23.27
N PRO A 168 50.40 -50.88 23.42
CA PRO A 168 49.32 -50.33 22.62
C PRO A 168 48.41 -49.41 23.49
N VAL A 169 48.22 -48.14 23.11
CA VAL A 169 47.06 -47.37 23.62
C VAL A 169 45.87 -47.68 22.71
N HIS A 170 45.36 -48.89 22.87
CA HIS A 170 44.08 -49.32 22.35
C HIS A 170 43.14 -49.55 23.53
N LEU A 171 42.85 -48.49 24.27
CA LEU A 171 41.74 -48.44 25.24
C LEU A 171 41.49 -46.99 25.67
N MET A 172 40.20 -46.62 25.78
CA MET A 172 39.65 -45.32 26.25
C MET A 172 39.67 -44.20 25.19
N GLN A 173 38.58 -43.65 24.65
CA GLN A 173 37.17 -43.58 25.04
C GLN A 173 36.30 -43.43 23.78
N LYS A 174 35.32 -44.32 23.63
CA LYS A 174 34.14 -44.12 22.78
C LYS A 174 32.95 -44.11 23.73
N THR A 175 32.51 -42.92 24.09
CA THR A 175 31.18 -42.59 24.64
C THR A 175 30.96 -41.11 24.37
#